data_AF-A0A7R8X118-F1
#
_entry.id   AF-A0A7R8X118-F1
#
_cell.length_a   1.000
_cell.length_b   1.000
_cell.length_c   1.000
_cell.angle_alpha   90.00
_cell.angle_beta   90.00
_cell.angle_gamma   90.00
#
_symmetry.space_group_name_H-M   'P 1'
#
loop_
_entity.id
_entity.type
_entity.pdbx_description
1 polymer ?
#
loop_
_entity_poly.entity_id
_entity_poly.type
_entity_poly.pdbx_seq_one_letter_code
_entity_poly.pdbx_strand_id
1 'polypeptide(L)'
;MELPGLKHLDPEVEQPVEEPPFSLSRFGGELFLALVWGHWWNAAVPRDPIFGIDISFLRLLAPVFVAAAVHTVGNIGNQQGSFMKPLISSYLLYTLNGFHDRAITSAALSATIGFNWRAKEWRRVKEPKGSLRKRLLKTAVVVVFSYGLVVSFLYFNCEVRDNSGVSTKCRDALQNFLNSPAWVDMKTQLLRIYEVIKLHGWSRVYEEIINSIDPLGEKKALEILELSQGASQENITAQYRSLSRKYHPDRYKDPEEKIKAQEKFIEIQQAYERLSDIKTKRKRANKKPSDQGTTNEFSQGPDDVNNDDDEDFIHDRDL
;
A
#
# COMPACT_ATOMS: atom_id res chain seq x y z
N MET A 1 -30.04 16.47 71.19
CA MET A 1 -30.35 16.92 69.81
C MET A 1 -29.00 17.17 69.17
N GLU A 2 -28.36 16.13 68.68
CA GLU A 2 -27.03 16.20 68.05
C GLU A 2 -27.19 16.02 66.54
N LEU A 3 -26.65 16.97 65.79
CA LEU A 3 -26.62 16.97 64.33
C LEU A 3 -25.53 16.01 63.85
N PRO A 4 -25.86 14.98 63.04
CA PRO A 4 -24.85 14.09 62.50
C PRO A 4 -24.26 14.68 61.22
N GLY A 5 -22.94 14.57 61.03
CA GLY A 5 -22.36 14.57 59.67
C GLY A 5 -21.30 15.61 59.33
N LEU A 6 -20.52 16.13 60.29
CA LEU A 6 -19.20 16.68 59.95
C LEU A 6 -18.22 15.51 59.84
N LYS A 7 -18.19 14.87 58.65
CA LYS A 7 -17.07 14.01 58.26
C LYS A 7 -15.81 14.87 58.31
N HIS A 8 -14.87 14.45 59.15
CA HIS A 8 -13.49 14.94 59.13
C HIS A 8 -13.01 15.00 57.68
N LEU A 9 -12.64 16.19 57.22
CA LEU A 9 -11.81 16.35 56.03
C LEU A 9 -10.43 15.88 56.45
N ASP A 10 -10.09 14.64 56.08
CA ASP A 10 -8.73 14.14 56.21
C ASP A 10 -7.80 15.11 55.46
N PRO A 11 -6.65 15.49 56.03
CA PRO A 11 -5.68 16.31 55.32
C PRO A 11 -5.29 15.57 54.04
N GLU A 12 -5.39 16.26 52.91
CA GLU A 12 -5.04 15.77 51.58
C GLU A 12 -3.59 15.24 51.62
N VAL A 13 -3.45 13.93 51.82
CA VAL A 13 -2.16 13.25 51.73
C VAL A 13 -1.73 13.37 50.28
N GLU A 14 -0.85 14.32 50.01
CA GLU A 14 -0.25 14.55 48.70
C GLU A 14 0.62 13.32 48.38
N GLN A 15 0.00 12.29 47.80
CA GLN A 15 0.68 11.07 47.37
C GLN A 15 1.76 11.45 46.33
N PRO A 16 2.98 10.88 46.41
CA PRO A 16 4.04 11.20 45.46
C PRO A 16 3.56 10.91 44.04
N VAL A 17 3.71 11.88 43.13
CA VAL A 17 3.27 11.78 41.74
C VAL A 17 4.15 10.78 41.02
N GLU A 18 3.73 9.51 40.97
CA GLU A 18 4.44 8.48 40.22
C GLU A 18 4.30 8.78 38.72
N GLU A 19 5.43 9.00 38.04
CA GLU A 19 5.42 9.27 36.60
C GLU A 19 5.04 8.00 35.81
N PRO A 20 4.26 8.12 34.72
CA PRO A 20 3.93 6.96 33.90
C PRO A 20 5.19 6.31 33.33
N PRO A 21 5.25 4.96 33.24
CA PRO A 21 6.41 4.27 32.69
C PRO A 21 6.62 4.59 31.22
N PHE A 22 7.85 4.44 30.74
CA PHE A 22 8.16 4.55 29.32
C PHE A 22 7.58 3.36 28.55
N SER A 23 7.08 3.61 27.34
CA SER A 23 6.52 2.59 26.47
C SER A 23 7.05 2.77 25.05
N LEU A 24 7.79 1.76 24.57
CA LEU A 24 8.43 1.81 23.26
C LEU A 24 7.40 1.88 22.11
N SER A 25 6.28 1.18 22.24
CA SER A 25 5.22 1.21 21.23
C SER A 25 4.54 2.58 21.13
N ARG A 26 4.34 3.26 22.27
CA ARG A 26 3.83 4.64 22.28
C ARG A 26 4.84 5.61 21.69
N PHE A 27 6.09 5.56 22.12
CA PHE A 27 7.16 6.39 21.59
C PHE A 27 7.30 6.22 20.07
N GLY A 28 7.30 4.98 19.58
CA GLY A 28 7.35 4.69 18.15
C GLY A 28 6.13 5.22 17.39
N GLY A 29 4.93 5.10 17.97
CA GLY A 29 3.71 5.67 17.39
C GLY A 29 3.69 7.20 17.34
N GLU A 30 4.16 7.86 18.41
CA GLU A 30 4.32 9.32 18.48
C GLU A 30 5.29 9.81 17.39
N LEU A 31 6.49 9.20 17.33
CA LEU A 31 7.51 9.55 16.35
C LEU A 31 7.03 9.32 14.91
N PHE A 32 6.41 8.17 14.64
CA PHE A 32 5.87 7.86 13.31
C PHE A 32 4.84 8.90 12.87
N LEU A 33 3.84 9.19 13.70
CA LEU A 33 2.79 10.13 13.33
C LEU A 33 3.36 11.55 13.17
N ALA A 34 4.31 11.95 14.02
CA ALA A 34 5.00 13.22 13.94
C ALA A 34 5.75 13.40 12.62
N LEU A 35 6.47 12.37 12.17
CA LEU A 35 7.15 12.37 10.88
C LEU A 35 6.16 12.48 9.71
N VAL A 36 5.08 11.69 9.74
CA VAL A 36 4.05 11.71 8.70
C VAL A 36 3.41 13.10 8.61
N TRP A 37 2.91 13.65 9.71
CA TRP A 37 2.21 14.94 9.71
C TRP A 37 3.12 16.11 9.33
N GLY A 38 4.36 16.13 9.83
CA GLY A 38 5.33 17.15 9.47
C GLY A 38 5.67 17.14 7.97
N HIS A 39 5.97 15.97 7.41
CA HIS A 39 6.27 15.86 5.98
C HIS A 39 5.06 16.11 5.11
N TRP A 40 3.88 15.68 5.53
CA TRP A 40 2.64 15.88 4.78
C TRP A 40 2.28 17.36 4.69
N TRP A 41 2.42 18.11 5.79
CA TRP A 41 2.26 19.56 5.77
C TRP A 41 3.24 20.22 4.80
N ASN A 42 4.54 19.93 4.92
CA ASN A 42 5.55 20.52 4.05
C ASN A 42 5.32 20.17 2.57
N ALA A 43 4.95 18.91 2.28
CA ALA A 43 4.58 18.47 0.94
C ALA A 43 3.33 19.18 0.41
N ALA A 44 2.37 19.56 1.25
CA ALA A 44 1.15 20.26 0.82
C ALA A 44 1.37 21.76 0.53
N VAL A 45 2.41 22.38 1.10
CA VAL A 45 2.71 23.81 0.90
C VAL A 45 3.29 24.03 -0.50
N PRO A 46 2.67 24.89 -1.33
CA PRO A 46 3.14 25.17 -2.69
C PRO A 46 4.60 25.66 -2.71
N ARG A 47 5.38 25.15 -3.68
CA ARG A 47 6.79 25.55 -3.88
C ARG A 47 6.95 26.76 -4.78
N ASP A 48 6.03 26.91 -5.71
CA ASP A 48 6.02 28.04 -6.65
C ASP A 48 5.13 29.16 -6.11
N PRO A 49 5.48 30.43 -6.38
CA PRO A 49 4.64 31.56 -6.00
C PRO A 49 3.29 31.50 -6.72
N ILE A 50 2.20 31.69 -5.97
CA ILE A 50 0.84 31.70 -6.51
C ILE A 50 0.42 33.17 -6.66
N PHE A 51 0.04 33.58 -7.87
CA PHE A 51 -0.29 34.98 -8.18
C PHE A 51 0.83 35.99 -7.81
N GLY A 52 2.08 35.56 -7.88
CA GLY A 52 3.24 36.38 -7.51
C GLY A 52 3.51 36.48 -6.01
N ILE A 53 2.73 35.81 -5.16
CA ILE A 53 2.94 35.76 -3.71
C ILE A 53 3.63 34.44 -3.36
N ASP A 54 4.80 34.54 -2.73
CA ASP A 54 5.49 33.37 -2.18
C ASP A 54 4.90 33.00 -0.81
N ILE A 55 4.21 31.86 -0.77
CA ILE A 55 3.58 31.32 0.43
C ILE A 55 4.43 30.23 1.09
N SER A 56 5.71 30.09 0.70
CA SER A 56 6.63 29.12 1.28
C SER A 56 6.85 29.29 2.79
N PHE A 57 6.59 30.49 3.34
CA PHE A 57 6.66 30.76 4.78
C PHE A 57 5.72 29.86 5.60
N LEU A 58 4.65 29.31 5.03
CA LEU A 58 3.77 28.36 5.72
C LEU A 58 4.50 27.09 6.17
N ARG A 59 5.67 26.75 5.59
CA ARG A 59 6.52 25.64 6.07
C ARG A 59 7.00 25.84 7.50
N LEU A 60 7.07 27.08 7.98
CA LEU A 60 7.38 27.39 9.39
C LEU A 60 6.36 26.80 10.37
N LEU A 61 5.17 26.42 9.90
CA LEU A 61 4.15 25.74 10.72
C LEU A 61 4.38 24.23 10.83
N ALA A 62 5.33 23.63 10.10
CA ALA A 62 5.59 22.19 10.17
C ALA A 62 5.81 21.67 11.61
N PRO A 63 6.57 22.35 12.49
CA PRO A 63 6.73 21.91 13.88
C PRO A 63 5.42 21.92 14.69
N VAL A 64 4.45 22.77 14.35
CA VAL A 64 3.12 22.75 14.97
C VAL A 64 2.41 21.43 14.70
N PHE A 65 2.46 20.94 13.45
CA PHE A 65 1.85 19.67 13.06
C PHE A 65 2.59 18.48 13.66
N VAL A 66 3.91 18.55 13.74
CA VAL A 66 4.75 17.58 14.45
C VAL A 66 4.34 17.49 15.93
N ALA A 67 4.26 18.62 16.62
CA ALA A 67 3.85 18.66 18.02
C ALA A 67 2.39 18.19 18.23
N ALA A 68 1.50 18.51 17.28
CA ALA A 68 0.10 18.07 17.34
C ALA A 68 0.01 16.55 17.22
N ALA A 69 0.76 15.94 16.31
CA ALA A 69 0.85 14.50 16.18
C ALA A 69 1.34 13.83 17.48
N VAL A 70 2.46 14.29 18.05
CA VAL A 70 2.96 13.76 19.34
C VAL A 70 1.92 13.90 20.44
N HIS A 71 1.30 15.07 20.57
CA HIS A 71 0.28 15.32 21.58
C HIS A 71 -0.97 14.44 21.41
N THR A 72 -1.40 14.18 20.17
CA THR A 72 -2.56 13.31 19.92
C THR A 72 -2.31 11.88 20.36
N VAL A 73 -1.14 11.31 20.08
CA VAL A 73 -0.79 9.93 20.46
C VAL A 73 -0.46 9.83 21.95
N GLY A 74 0.28 10.80 22.48
CA GLY A 74 0.65 10.87 23.90
C GLY A 74 -0.54 11.01 24.85
N ASN A 75 -1.67 11.54 24.37
CA ASN A 75 -2.90 11.70 25.14
C ASN A 75 -3.88 10.52 25.01
N ILE A 76 -3.48 9.43 24.34
CA ILE A 76 -4.33 8.24 24.18
C ILE A 76 -4.40 7.45 25.48
N GLY A 77 -5.63 7.19 25.93
CA GLY A 77 -5.92 6.33 27.07
C GLY A 77 -5.77 7.04 28.41
N ASN A 78 -5.02 6.43 29.32
CA ASN A 78 -4.89 6.90 30.71
C ASN A 78 -3.75 7.92 30.90
N GLN A 79 -3.04 8.28 29.84
CA GLN A 79 -1.97 9.29 29.88
C GLN A 79 -2.48 10.60 29.27
N GLN A 80 -1.93 11.70 29.76
CA GLN A 80 -2.14 13.04 29.23
C GLN A 80 -0.87 13.85 29.35
N GLY A 81 -0.67 14.84 28.49
CA GLY A 81 0.44 15.76 28.61
C GLY A 81 0.19 17.08 27.90
N SER A 82 0.95 18.09 28.30
CA SER A 82 0.84 19.44 27.73
C SER A 82 1.31 19.48 26.27
N PHE A 83 0.59 20.22 25.44
CA PHE A 83 0.96 20.49 24.04
C PHE A 83 2.19 21.41 23.91
N MET A 84 2.43 22.28 24.88
CA MET A 84 3.45 23.32 24.76
C MET A 84 4.88 22.75 24.77
N LYS A 85 5.11 21.67 25.52
CA LYS A 85 6.43 21.05 25.66
C LYS A 85 6.95 20.45 24.34
N PRO A 86 6.20 19.57 23.63
CA PRO A 86 6.62 19.10 22.31
C PRO A 86 6.68 20.23 21.27
N LEU A 87 5.84 21.26 21.39
CA LEU A 87 5.88 22.42 20.50
C LEU A 87 7.20 23.18 20.62
N ILE A 88 7.60 23.54 21.84
CA ILE A 88 8.85 24.26 22.09
C ILE A 88 10.05 23.42 21.66
N SER A 89 10.08 22.13 22.00
CA SER A 89 11.22 21.27 21.65
C SER A 89 11.33 21.02 20.15
N SER A 90 10.21 20.89 19.44
CA SER A 90 10.20 20.77 17.96
C SER A 90 10.71 22.04 17.30
N TYR A 91 10.23 23.22 17.73
CA TYR A 91 10.67 24.50 17.17
C TYR A 91 12.14 24.78 17.47
N LEU A 92 12.60 24.53 18.69
CA LEU A 92 14.00 24.73 19.07
C LEU A 92 14.93 23.94 18.15
N LEU A 93 14.64 22.66 17.88
CA LEU A 93 15.52 21.86 17.04
C LEU A 93 15.31 22.13 15.54
N TYR A 94 14.12 22.57 15.13
CA TYR A 94 13.85 22.99 13.76
C TYR A 94 14.62 24.26 13.37
N THR A 95 14.67 25.26 14.27
CA THR A 95 15.41 26.51 14.05
C THR A 95 16.92 26.29 14.03
N LEU A 96 17.44 25.45 14.94
CA LEU A 96 18.87 25.11 15.01
C LEU A 96 19.37 24.39 13.75
N ASN A 97 18.49 23.68 13.04
CA ASN A 97 18.83 22.99 11.79
C ASN A 97 18.54 23.82 10.52
N GLY A 98 18.33 25.14 10.65
CA GLY A 98 18.27 26.06 9.49
C GLY A 98 16.98 25.97 8.66
N PHE A 99 15.85 25.51 9.23
CA PHE A 99 14.55 25.45 8.56
C PHE A 99 14.48 24.60 7.27
N HIS A 100 15.44 23.69 7.07
CA HIS A 100 15.45 22.79 5.92
C HIS A 100 14.40 21.68 6.05
N ASP A 101 14.00 21.06 4.92
CA ASP A 101 13.04 19.95 4.92
C ASP A 101 13.51 18.77 5.78
N ARG A 102 14.83 18.52 5.82
CA ARG A 102 15.46 17.49 6.66
C ARG A 102 15.32 17.78 8.15
N ALA A 103 15.08 19.03 8.56
CA ALA A 103 14.93 19.42 9.95
C ALA A 103 13.61 18.91 10.58
N ILE A 104 12.66 18.43 9.78
CA ILE A 104 11.42 17.83 10.30
C ILE A 104 11.71 16.57 11.10
N THR A 105 12.71 15.77 10.69
CA THR A 105 13.04 14.52 11.38
C THR A 105 13.63 14.79 12.75
N SER A 106 14.54 15.77 12.85
CA SER A 106 15.10 16.20 14.13
C SER A 106 14.03 16.83 15.01
N ALA A 107 13.17 17.70 14.46
CA ALA A 107 12.04 18.29 15.17
C ALA A 107 11.06 17.23 15.72
N ALA A 108 10.78 16.17 14.97
CA ALA A 108 9.93 15.07 15.41
C ALA A 108 10.57 14.27 16.56
N LEU A 109 11.87 14.01 16.46
CA LEU A 109 12.60 13.32 17.53
C LEU A 109 12.62 14.16 18.82
N SER A 110 12.92 15.46 18.73
CA SER A 110 12.94 16.35 19.90
C SER A 110 11.55 16.59 20.49
N ALA A 111 10.49 16.64 19.66
CA ALA A 111 9.11 16.69 20.11
C ALA A 111 8.76 15.47 20.98
N THR A 112 9.08 14.29 20.47
CA THR A 112 8.77 13.01 21.12
C THR A 112 9.54 12.84 22.42
N ILE A 113 10.84 13.16 22.43
CA ILE A 113 11.67 13.17 23.65
C ILE A 113 11.14 14.19 24.66
N GLY A 114 10.86 15.43 24.22
CA GLY A 114 10.36 16.50 25.08
C GLY A 114 9.02 16.17 25.73
N PHE A 115 8.12 15.48 25.02
CA PHE A 115 6.86 15.01 25.57
C PHE A 115 7.07 13.92 26.63
N ASN A 116 7.85 12.89 26.32
CA ASN A 116 8.06 11.75 27.20
C ASN A 116 8.87 12.07 28.46
N TRP A 117 9.82 12.99 28.37
CA TRP A 117 10.70 13.32 29.49
C TRP A 117 10.03 14.23 30.51
N ARG A 118 9.16 15.15 30.08
CA ARG A 118 8.71 16.22 30.99
C ARG A 118 7.25 16.61 30.87
N ALA A 119 6.53 16.12 29.86
CA ALA A 119 5.13 16.50 29.64
C ALA A 119 4.12 15.46 30.10
N LYS A 120 4.55 14.22 30.30
CA LYS A 120 3.71 13.05 30.48
C LYS A 120 3.22 12.94 31.93
N GLU A 121 1.90 12.87 32.10
CA GLU A 121 1.24 12.77 33.40
C GLU A 121 0.09 11.75 33.35
N TRP A 122 -0.27 11.18 34.50
CA TRP A 122 -1.45 10.33 34.60
C TRP A 122 -2.73 11.16 34.50
N ARG A 123 -3.70 10.66 33.72
CA ARG A 123 -5.03 11.26 33.64
C ARG A 123 -5.82 10.93 34.91
N ARG A 124 -5.89 11.88 35.83
CA ARG A 124 -6.59 11.73 37.13
C ARG A 124 -8.11 11.66 37.00
N VAL A 125 -8.69 12.41 36.05
CA VAL A 125 -10.14 12.48 35.83
C VAL A 125 -10.46 12.14 34.37
N LYS A 126 -11.37 11.17 34.16
CA LYS A 126 -11.91 10.89 32.83
C LYS A 126 -12.95 11.94 32.49
N GLU A 127 -12.70 12.73 31.45
CA GLU A 127 -13.72 13.66 30.94
C GLU A 127 -14.97 12.87 30.48
N PRO A 128 -16.18 13.37 30.77
CA PRO A 128 -17.40 12.73 30.29
C PRO A 128 -17.39 12.71 28.76
N LYS A 129 -17.86 11.61 28.17
CA LYS A 129 -17.95 11.49 26.71
C LYS A 129 -18.86 12.59 26.18
N GLY A 130 -18.30 13.53 25.41
CA GLY A 130 -19.09 14.57 24.74
C GLY A 130 -20.12 13.98 23.77
N SER A 131 -21.15 14.78 23.45
CA SER A 131 -22.20 14.39 22.49
C SER A 131 -21.63 13.82 21.19
N LEU A 132 -22.24 12.74 20.69
CA LEU A 132 -21.83 12.07 19.44
C LEU A 132 -21.76 13.06 18.26
N ARG A 133 -22.69 14.02 18.17
CA ARG A 133 -22.69 15.05 17.12
C ARG A 133 -21.42 15.91 17.15
N LYS A 134 -20.97 16.33 18.35
CA LYS A 134 -19.75 17.13 18.51
C LYS A 134 -18.51 16.32 18.13
N ARG A 135 -18.48 15.02 18.40
CA ARG A 135 -17.38 14.13 18.03
C ARG A 135 -17.31 13.92 16.52
N LEU A 136 -18.45 13.60 15.90
CA LEU A 136 -18.56 13.46 14.45
C LEU A 136 -18.18 14.75 13.72
N LEU A 137 -18.61 15.91 14.21
CA LEU A 137 -18.22 17.20 13.64
C LEU A 137 -16.71 17.43 13.72
N LYS A 138 -16.08 17.19 14.88
CA LYS A 138 -14.62 17.30 15.03
C LYS A 138 -13.88 16.37 14.07
N THR A 139 -14.32 15.11 13.97
CA THR A 139 -13.73 14.14 13.04
C THR A 139 -13.92 14.57 11.59
N ALA A 140 -15.11 15.03 11.20
CA ALA A 140 -15.38 15.51 9.85
C ALA A 140 -14.50 16.69 9.47
N VAL A 141 -14.31 17.66 10.37
CA VAL A 141 -13.43 18.82 10.13
C VAL A 141 -11.98 18.37 9.91
N VAL A 142 -11.46 17.46 10.74
CA VAL A 142 -10.10 16.93 10.58
C VAL A 142 -9.96 16.19 9.24
N VAL A 143 -10.94 15.36 8.90
CA VAL A 143 -10.94 14.59 7.64
C VAL A 143 -10.94 15.52 6.42
N VAL A 144 -11.83 16.52 6.40
CA VAL A 144 -11.90 17.52 5.31
C VAL A 144 -10.59 18.28 5.19
N PHE A 145 -9.99 18.70 6.31
CA PHE A 145 -8.71 19.38 6.32
C PHE A 145 -7.59 18.49 5.74
N SER A 146 -7.50 17.23 6.17
CA SER A 146 -6.49 16.28 5.68
C SER A 146 -6.62 16.00 4.18
N TYR A 147 -7.85 15.82 3.67
CA TYR A 147 -8.07 15.68 2.23
C TYR A 147 -7.72 16.97 1.48
N GLY A 148 -7.98 18.14 2.06
CA GLY A 148 -7.54 19.43 1.53
C GLY A 148 -6.02 19.50 1.32
N LEU A 149 -5.23 18.98 2.27
CA LEU A 149 -3.77 18.90 2.12
C LEU A 149 -3.34 17.99 0.97
N VAL A 150 -4.00 16.84 0.80
CA VAL A 150 -3.73 15.93 -0.33
C VAL A 150 -4.05 16.61 -1.65
N VAL A 151 -5.21 17.26 -1.74
CA VAL A 151 -5.62 17.98 -2.95
C VAL A 151 -4.65 19.12 -3.25
N SER A 152 -4.20 19.86 -2.24
CA SER A 152 -3.17 20.90 -2.39
C SER A 152 -1.87 20.33 -2.96
N PHE A 153 -1.37 19.23 -2.40
CA PHE A 153 -0.18 18.54 -2.92
C PHE A 153 -0.37 18.11 -4.38
N LEU A 154 -1.47 17.42 -4.69
CA LEU A 154 -1.76 16.94 -6.04
C LEU A 154 -1.90 18.07 -7.07
N TYR A 155 -2.40 19.23 -6.64
CA TYR A 155 -2.64 20.36 -7.53
C TYR A 155 -1.39 21.23 -7.74
N PHE A 156 -0.62 21.49 -6.69
CA PHE A 156 0.49 22.44 -6.74
C PHE A 156 1.86 21.79 -6.91
N ASN A 157 2.11 20.66 -6.26
CA ASN A 157 3.46 20.11 -6.08
C ASN A 157 3.66 18.75 -6.75
N CYS A 158 2.59 18.09 -7.18
CA CYS A 158 2.67 16.82 -7.90
C CYS A 158 3.14 17.06 -9.34
N GLU A 159 4.25 16.40 -9.69
CA GLU A 159 4.84 16.42 -11.01
C GLU A 159 5.04 14.98 -11.49
N VAL A 160 4.62 14.71 -12.72
CA VAL A 160 4.88 13.43 -13.40
C VAL A 160 5.99 13.66 -14.41
N ARG A 161 6.98 12.77 -14.40
CA ARG A 161 8.07 12.79 -15.38
C ARG A 161 7.72 11.84 -16.51
N ASP A 162 7.72 12.37 -17.72
CA ASP A 162 7.59 11.55 -18.93
C ASP A 162 8.93 10.86 -19.24
N ASN A 163 8.90 9.83 -20.10
CA ASN A 163 10.08 9.13 -20.57
C ASN A 163 11.09 10.06 -21.29
N SER A 164 10.64 11.24 -21.72
CA SER A 164 11.45 12.30 -22.33
C SER A 164 12.15 13.22 -21.32
N GLY A 165 11.95 13.01 -20.01
CA GLY A 165 12.59 13.77 -18.94
C GLY A 165 11.94 15.13 -18.63
N VAL A 166 10.86 15.50 -19.31
CA VAL A 166 10.09 16.72 -19.04
C VAL A 166 9.15 16.47 -17.84
N SER A 167 9.15 17.37 -16.85
CA SER A 167 8.22 17.32 -15.72
C SER A 167 6.95 18.13 -16.02
N THR A 168 5.81 17.44 -16.07
CA THR A 168 4.50 18.07 -16.25
C THR A 168 3.75 18.02 -14.92
N LYS A 169 3.09 19.13 -14.55
CA LYS A 169 2.29 19.17 -13.31
C LYS A 169 1.10 18.22 -13.43
N CYS A 170 0.76 17.52 -12.34
CA CYS A 170 -0.31 16.52 -12.33
C CYS A 170 -1.67 17.10 -12.74
N ARG A 171 -1.96 18.36 -12.42
CA ARG A 171 -3.19 19.05 -12.87
C ARG A 171 -3.26 19.19 -14.40
N ASP A 172 -2.13 19.51 -15.05
CA ASP A 172 -2.06 19.75 -16.48
C ASP A 172 -2.07 18.40 -17.21
N ALA A 173 -1.35 17.41 -16.68
CA ALA A 173 -1.39 16.03 -17.14
C ALA A 173 -2.81 15.44 -17.04
N LEU A 174 -3.51 15.67 -15.93
CA LEU A 174 -4.88 15.22 -15.74
C LEU A 174 -5.83 15.91 -16.73
N GLN A 175 -5.70 17.23 -16.94
CA GLN A 175 -6.52 17.94 -17.91
C GLN A 175 -6.29 17.42 -19.34
N ASN A 176 -5.03 17.20 -19.72
CA ASN A 176 -4.68 16.62 -21.02
C ASN A 176 -5.24 15.20 -21.17
N PHE A 177 -5.16 14.37 -20.13
CA PHE A 177 -5.75 13.04 -20.12
C PHE A 177 -7.27 13.07 -20.26
N LEU A 178 -7.97 13.93 -19.51
CA LEU A 178 -9.43 14.05 -19.58
C LEU A 178 -9.93 14.59 -20.94
N ASN A 179 -9.10 15.36 -21.64
CA ASN A 179 -9.37 15.83 -23.00
C ASN A 179 -8.94 14.83 -24.08
N SER A 180 -8.23 13.76 -23.73
CA SER A 180 -7.70 12.80 -24.69
C SER A 180 -8.79 11.87 -25.25
N PRO A 181 -8.65 11.39 -26.50
CA PRO A 181 -9.53 10.37 -27.06
C PRO A 181 -9.62 9.11 -26.20
N ALA A 182 -8.50 8.73 -25.54
CA ALA A 182 -8.44 7.56 -24.66
C ALA A 182 -9.44 7.64 -23.51
N TRP A 183 -9.70 8.83 -22.95
CA TRP A 183 -10.69 9.02 -21.91
C TRP A 183 -12.14 8.84 -22.41
N VAL A 184 -12.41 9.32 -23.63
CA VAL A 184 -13.71 9.13 -24.28
C VAL A 184 -13.95 7.65 -24.57
N ASP A 185 -12.94 6.95 -25.07
CA ASP A 185 -13.00 5.50 -25.31
C ASP A 185 -13.24 4.75 -24.01
N MET A 186 -12.48 5.06 -22.95
CA MET A 186 -12.63 4.44 -21.64
C MET A 186 -14.05 4.63 -21.08
N LYS A 187 -14.59 5.84 -21.12
CA LYS A 187 -15.98 6.12 -20.73
C LYS A 187 -16.98 5.28 -21.52
N THR A 188 -16.77 5.18 -22.83
CA THR A 188 -17.63 4.41 -23.72
C THR A 188 -17.62 2.92 -23.36
N GLN A 189 -16.44 2.34 -23.08
CA GLN A 189 -16.34 0.95 -22.64
C GLN A 189 -17.01 0.72 -21.29
N LEU A 190 -16.82 1.63 -20.32
CA LEU A 190 -17.47 1.54 -19.01
C LEU A 190 -19.00 1.62 -19.12
N LEU A 191 -19.53 2.47 -19.99
CA LEU A 191 -20.96 2.55 -20.25
C LEU A 191 -21.51 1.29 -20.90
N ARG A 192 -20.80 0.71 -21.89
CA ARG A 192 -21.19 -0.58 -22.48
C ARG A 192 -21.23 -1.67 -21.42
N ILE A 193 -20.22 -1.75 -20.56
CA ILE A 193 -20.20 -2.69 -19.45
C ILE A 193 -21.43 -2.46 -18.57
N TYR A 194 -21.69 -1.22 -18.15
CA TYR A 194 -22.86 -0.88 -17.35
C TYR A 194 -24.19 -1.31 -17.99
N GLU A 195 -24.36 -1.10 -19.29
CA GLU A 195 -25.55 -1.54 -20.04
C GLU A 195 -25.69 -3.07 -20.04
N VAL A 196 -24.59 -3.80 -20.26
CA VAL A 196 -24.58 -5.27 -20.20
C VAL A 196 -24.95 -5.74 -18.79
N ILE A 197 -24.43 -5.11 -17.73
CA ILE A 197 -24.77 -5.41 -16.33
C ILE A 197 -26.27 -5.22 -16.09
N LYS A 198 -26.83 -4.11 -16.58
CA LYS A 198 -28.24 -3.77 -16.40
C LYS A 198 -29.16 -4.78 -17.10
N LEU A 199 -28.75 -5.33 -18.24
CA LEU A 199 -29.56 -6.24 -19.05
C LEU A 199 -29.41 -7.72 -18.67
N HIS A 200 -28.19 -8.18 -18.41
CA HIS A 200 -27.87 -9.61 -18.21
C HIS A 200 -27.65 -9.98 -16.73
N GLY A 201 -27.64 -8.99 -15.84
CA GLY A 201 -27.32 -9.18 -14.42
C GLY A 201 -25.82 -9.36 -14.17
N TRP A 202 -25.42 -9.13 -12.92
CA TRP A 202 -24.00 -9.09 -12.57
C TRP A 202 -23.30 -10.45 -12.62
N SER A 203 -24.05 -11.55 -12.53
CA SER A 203 -23.50 -12.92 -12.57
C SER A 203 -22.85 -13.25 -13.91
N ARG A 204 -23.50 -12.94 -15.02
CA ARG A 204 -22.99 -13.24 -16.38
C ARG A 204 -21.75 -12.44 -16.72
N VAL A 205 -21.73 -11.16 -16.33
CA VAL A 205 -20.57 -10.30 -16.54
C VAL A 205 -19.38 -10.78 -15.69
N TYR A 206 -19.65 -11.19 -14.44
CA TYR A 206 -18.62 -11.76 -13.58
C TYR A 206 -18.06 -13.07 -14.14
N GLU A 207 -18.90 -13.98 -14.65
CA GLU A 207 -18.44 -15.21 -15.30
C GLU A 207 -17.52 -14.93 -16.49
N GLU A 208 -17.90 -14.01 -17.39
CA GLU A 208 -17.09 -13.66 -18.57
C GLU A 208 -15.78 -12.94 -18.20
N ILE A 209 -15.84 -12.05 -17.22
CA ILE A 209 -14.65 -11.37 -16.68
C ILE A 209 -13.70 -12.40 -16.04
N ILE A 210 -14.22 -13.32 -15.24
CA ILE A 210 -13.39 -14.35 -14.60
C ILE A 210 -12.81 -15.32 -15.63
N ASN A 211 -13.58 -15.67 -16.65
CA ASN A 211 -13.11 -16.54 -17.74
C ASN A 211 -12.05 -15.85 -18.61
N SER A 212 -12.15 -14.54 -18.87
CA SER A 212 -11.12 -13.79 -19.59
C SER A 212 -9.87 -13.51 -18.74
N ILE A 213 -10.02 -13.44 -17.41
CA ILE A 213 -8.91 -13.26 -16.44
C ILE A 213 -8.29 -14.61 -16.01
N ASP A 214 -8.67 -15.74 -16.61
CA ASP A 214 -8.00 -17.03 -16.39
C ASP A 214 -6.95 -17.31 -17.50
N PRO A 215 -5.74 -16.72 -17.45
CA PRO A 215 -4.73 -16.88 -18.49
C PRO A 215 -4.23 -18.33 -18.61
N LEU A 216 -4.47 -19.16 -17.58
CA LEU A 216 -4.06 -20.55 -17.54
C LEU A 216 -5.20 -21.51 -17.88
N GLY A 217 -6.46 -21.10 -17.71
CA GLY A 217 -7.65 -21.92 -17.89
C GLY A 217 -7.87 -22.92 -16.74
N GLU A 218 -7.33 -22.66 -15.55
CA GLU A 218 -7.39 -23.56 -14.40
C GLU A 218 -8.81 -23.72 -13.85
N LYS A 219 -9.55 -22.61 -13.73
CA LYS A 219 -10.91 -22.62 -13.18
C LYS A 219 -11.86 -23.35 -14.13
N LYS A 220 -11.77 -23.04 -15.42
CA LYS A 220 -12.57 -23.71 -16.46
C LYS A 220 -12.28 -25.20 -16.52
N ALA A 221 -11.01 -25.61 -16.40
CA ALA A 221 -10.64 -27.02 -16.39
C ALA A 221 -11.14 -27.76 -15.14
N LEU A 222 -11.15 -27.13 -13.96
CA LEU A 222 -11.75 -27.71 -12.75
C LEU A 222 -13.27 -27.84 -12.88
N GLU A 223 -13.94 -26.86 -13.49
CA GLU A 223 -15.38 -26.89 -13.75
C GLU A 223 -15.78 -28.03 -14.70
N ILE A 224 -15.02 -28.26 -15.78
CA ILE A 224 -15.22 -29.40 -16.71
C ILE A 224 -15.07 -30.74 -15.96
N LEU A 225 -14.18 -30.81 -14.98
CA LEU A 225 -14.01 -31.99 -14.13
C LEU A 225 -15.01 -32.06 -12.97
N GLU A 226 -15.96 -31.13 -12.87
CA GLU A 226 -16.96 -31.04 -11.79
C GLU A 226 -16.31 -30.91 -10.39
N LEU A 227 -15.19 -30.19 -10.29
CA LEU A 227 -14.42 -29.98 -9.06
C LEU A 227 -14.45 -28.53 -8.57
N SER A 228 -14.38 -28.37 -7.24
CA SER A 228 -14.27 -27.05 -6.61
C SER A 228 -12.85 -26.46 -6.72
N GLN A 229 -12.77 -25.12 -6.65
CA GLN A 229 -11.50 -24.42 -6.60
C GLN A 229 -10.71 -24.86 -5.35
N GLY A 230 -9.50 -25.39 -5.56
CA GLY A 230 -8.66 -25.94 -4.48
C GLY A 230 -8.71 -27.47 -4.32
N ALA A 231 -9.33 -28.21 -5.26
CA ALA A 231 -9.27 -29.66 -5.26
C ALA A 231 -7.82 -30.19 -5.25
N SER A 232 -7.56 -31.21 -4.43
CA SER A 232 -6.25 -31.86 -4.37
C SER A 232 -5.94 -32.60 -5.68
N GLN A 233 -4.66 -32.85 -5.96
CA GLN A 233 -4.28 -33.63 -7.15
C GLN A 233 -4.93 -35.00 -7.19
N GLU A 234 -5.08 -35.63 -6.02
CA GLU A 234 -5.71 -36.93 -5.86
C GLU A 234 -7.17 -36.86 -6.31
N ASN A 235 -7.91 -35.81 -5.91
CA ASN A 235 -9.29 -35.57 -6.33
C ASN A 235 -9.38 -35.31 -7.84
N ILE A 236 -8.48 -34.50 -8.41
CA ILE A 236 -8.41 -34.24 -9.86
C ILE A 236 -8.23 -35.54 -10.64
N THR A 237 -7.33 -36.40 -10.17
CA THR A 237 -6.99 -37.65 -10.85
C THR A 237 -8.08 -38.71 -10.68
N ALA A 238 -8.70 -38.78 -9.49
CA ALA A 238 -9.83 -39.66 -9.21
C ALA A 238 -11.05 -39.30 -10.06
N GLN A 239 -11.36 -38.00 -10.16
CA GLN A 239 -12.51 -37.50 -10.90
C GLN A 239 -12.31 -37.64 -12.41
N TYR A 240 -11.10 -37.36 -12.93
CA TYR A 240 -10.73 -37.68 -14.31
C TYR A 240 -10.99 -39.16 -14.63
N ARG A 241 -10.47 -40.10 -13.82
CA ARG A 241 -10.70 -41.55 -14.04
C ARG A 241 -12.16 -41.95 -13.96
N SER A 242 -12.96 -41.26 -13.15
CA SER A 242 -14.41 -41.49 -13.05
C SER A 242 -15.13 -41.03 -14.32
N LEU A 243 -14.89 -39.79 -14.74
CA LEU A 243 -15.52 -39.17 -15.89
C LEU A 243 -15.06 -39.82 -17.21
N SER A 244 -13.79 -40.18 -17.37
CA SER A 244 -13.28 -40.90 -18.55
C SER A 244 -13.93 -42.27 -18.72
N ARG A 245 -14.16 -43.01 -17.62
CA ARG A 245 -14.91 -44.28 -17.69
C ARG A 245 -16.38 -44.04 -18.01
N LYS A 246 -16.97 -42.95 -17.51
CA LYS A 246 -18.38 -42.62 -17.77
C LYS A 246 -18.60 -42.27 -19.24
N TYR A 247 -17.76 -41.44 -19.84
CA TYR A 247 -17.92 -40.93 -21.20
C TYR A 247 -17.08 -41.67 -22.26
N HIS A 248 -16.57 -42.87 -21.96
CA HIS A 248 -15.82 -43.66 -22.94
C HIS A 248 -16.71 -44.04 -24.15
N PRO A 249 -16.26 -43.83 -25.41
CA PRO A 249 -17.08 -44.08 -26.60
C PRO A 249 -17.56 -45.53 -26.72
N ASP A 250 -16.77 -46.51 -26.24
CA ASP A 250 -17.15 -47.94 -26.26
C ASP A 250 -18.36 -48.29 -25.38
N ARG A 251 -18.78 -47.41 -24.46
CA ARG A 251 -19.95 -47.68 -23.60
C ARG A 251 -21.28 -47.38 -24.26
N TYR A 252 -21.28 -46.59 -25.33
CA TYR A 252 -22.48 -46.16 -26.02
C TYR A 252 -22.63 -46.96 -27.30
N LYS A 253 -23.85 -47.42 -27.62
CA LYS A 253 -24.12 -48.20 -28.83
C LYS A 253 -24.71 -47.34 -29.94
N ASP A 254 -25.50 -46.33 -29.56
CA ASP A 254 -26.13 -45.41 -30.50
C ASP A 254 -25.11 -44.42 -31.09
N PRO A 255 -25.15 -44.16 -32.40
CA PRO A 255 -24.18 -43.31 -33.09
C PRO A 255 -24.22 -41.85 -32.59
N GLU A 256 -25.40 -41.31 -32.27
CA GLU A 256 -25.52 -39.95 -31.73
C GLU A 256 -24.96 -39.81 -30.31
N GLU A 257 -25.16 -40.82 -29.46
CA GLU A 257 -24.63 -40.83 -28.11
C GLU A 257 -23.11 -41.04 -28.09
N LYS A 258 -22.58 -41.84 -29.02
CA LYS A 258 -21.14 -42.00 -29.23
C LYS A 258 -20.47 -40.67 -29.56
N ILE A 259 -21.06 -39.86 -30.43
CA ILE A 259 -20.51 -38.54 -30.80
C ILE A 259 -20.47 -37.62 -29.58
N LYS A 260 -21.58 -37.52 -28.83
CA LYS A 260 -21.65 -36.70 -27.60
C LYS A 260 -20.70 -37.17 -26.51
N ALA A 261 -20.54 -38.49 -26.36
CA ALA A 261 -19.59 -39.07 -25.42
C ALA A 261 -18.14 -38.78 -25.82
N GLN A 262 -17.83 -38.89 -27.12
CA GLN A 262 -16.51 -38.57 -27.67
C GLN A 262 -16.15 -37.10 -27.45
N GLU A 263 -17.07 -36.17 -27.72
CA GLU A 263 -16.85 -34.73 -27.48
C GLU A 263 -16.54 -34.45 -26.01
N LYS A 264 -17.37 -34.97 -25.10
CA LYS A 264 -17.12 -34.81 -23.65
C LYS A 264 -15.83 -35.47 -23.19
N PHE A 265 -15.50 -36.64 -23.75
CA PHE A 265 -14.26 -37.35 -23.42
C PHE A 265 -13.03 -36.51 -23.79
N ILE A 266 -13.06 -35.87 -24.95
CA ILE A 266 -12.00 -34.95 -25.40
C ILE A 266 -11.91 -33.73 -24.48
N GLU A 267 -13.04 -33.10 -24.12
CA GLU A 267 -13.06 -31.95 -23.19
C GLU A 267 -12.47 -32.30 -21.80
N ILE A 268 -12.86 -33.46 -21.25
CA ILE A 268 -12.35 -33.98 -19.97
C ILE A 268 -10.83 -34.21 -20.03
N GLN A 269 -10.34 -34.76 -21.14
CA GLN A 269 -8.91 -35.00 -21.34
C GLN A 269 -8.14 -33.68 -21.42
N GLN A 270 -8.62 -32.72 -22.21
CA GLN A 270 -8.00 -31.40 -22.33
C GLN A 270 -7.97 -30.64 -21.01
N ALA A 271 -9.04 -30.74 -20.20
CA ALA A 271 -9.10 -30.16 -18.88
C ALA A 271 -8.04 -30.75 -17.93
N TYR A 272 -7.91 -32.08 -17.90
CA TYR A 272 -6.91 -32.76 -17.09
C TYR A 272 -5.47 -32.41 -17.49
N GLU A 273 -5.18 -32.44 -18.79
CA GLU A 273 -3.87 -32.07 -19.35
C GLU A 273 -3.49 -30.64 -18.95
N ARG A 274 -4.42 -29.69 -19.08
CA ARG A 274 -4.21 -28.30 -18.71
C ARG A 274 -3.88 -28.11 -17.23
N LEU A 275 -4.63 -28.77 -16.34
CA LEU A 275 -4.34 -28.74 -14.90
C LEU A 275 -2.97 -29.34 -14.56
N SER A 276 -2.60 -30.42 -15.25
CA SER A 276 -1.31 -31.08 -15.07
C SER A 276 -0.13 -30.19 -15.52
N ASP A 277 -0.31 -29.45 -16.62
CA ASP A 277 0.67 -28.51 -17.15
C ASP A 277 0.86 -27.30 -16.25
N ILE A 278 -0.24 -26.73 -15.75
CA ILE A 278 -0.22 -25.61 -14.81
C ILE A 278 0.58 -25.98 -13.56
N LYS A 279 0.32 -27.17 -13.00
CA LYS A 279 1.07 -27.69 -11.86
C LYS A 279 2.55 -27.87 -12.18
N THR A 280 2.88 -28.43 -13.34
CA THR A 280 4.26 -28.65 -13.76
C THR A 280 5.01 -27.32 -13.91
N LYS A 281 4.37 -26.32 -14.51
CA LYS A 281 4.90 -24.95 -14.60
C LYS A 281 5.14 -24.33 -13.22
N ARG A 282 4.17 -24.44 -12.29
CA ARG A 282 4.31 -23.96 -10.90
C ARG A 282 5.47 -24.66 -10.17
N LYS A 283 5.60 -25.98 -10.30
CA LYS A 283 6.70 -26.75 -9.70
C LYS A 283 8.07 -26.34 -10.25
N ARG A 284 8.18 -26.06 -11.55
CA ARG A 284 9.41 -25.56 -12.18
C ARG A 284 9.76 -24.15 -11.71
N ALA A 285 8.78 -23.26 -11.60
CA ALA A 285 8.99 -21.89 -11.10
C ALA A 285 9.50 -21.88 -9.65
N ASN A 286 8.93 -22.71 -8.78
CA ASN A 286 9.36 -22.84 -7.38
C ASN A 286 10.73 -23.53 -7.22
N LYS A 287 11.28 -24.15 -8.27
CA LYS A 287 12.58 -24.83 -8.25
C LYS A 287 13.73 -23.93 -8.75
N LYS A 288 13.48 -22.70 -9.22
CA LYS A 288 14.57 -21.77 -9.55
C LYS A 288 15.36 -21.45 -8.27
N PRO A 289 16.69 -21.70 -8.26
CA PRO A 289 17.49 -21.57 -7.06
C PRO A 289 17.76 -20.10 -6.73
N SER A 290 17.61 -19.78 -5.45
CA SER A 290 18.30 -18.68 -4.78
C SER A 290 19.80 -18.95 -4.80
N ASP A 291 20.48 -18.66 -5.91
CA ASP A 291 21.93 -18.60 -5.93
C ASP A 291 22.45 -17.76 -7.11
N GLN A 292 22.54 -16.45 -6.88
CA GLN A 292 23.65 -15.66 -7.40
C GLN A 292 24.41 -15.17 -6.17
N GLY A 293 25.13 -16.10 -5.55
CA GLY A 293 26.22 -15.79 -4.67
C GLY A 293 27.21 -14.86 -5.37
N THR A 294 27.39 -13.69 -4.78
CA THR A 294 28.51 -12.79 -4.99
C THR A 294 29.81 -13.51 -4.69
N THR A 295 30.56 -13.91 -5.72
CA THR A 295 32.01 -14.11 -5.62
C THR A 295 32.68 -12.99 -6.39
N ASN A 296 33.06 -11.96 -5.65
CA ASN A 296 34.07 -10.99 -6.07
C ASN A 296 35.41 -11.72 -6.14
N GLU A 297 35.82 -12.13 -7.33
CA GLU A 297 37.24 -12.38 -7.62
C GLU A 297 37.88 -11.05 -8.01
N PHE A 298 38.41 -10.37 -6.98
CA PHE A 298 39.43 -9.34 -7.13
C PHE A 298 40.75 -9.97 -6.66
N SER A 299 41.57 -10.41 -7.61
CA SER A 299 42.97 -10.75 -7.38
C SER A 299 43.81 -10.21 -8.52
N GLN A 300 44.71 -9.30 -8.16
CA GLN A 300 45.70 -8.62 -8.97
C GLN A 300 46.74 -9.61 -9.57
N GLY A 301 47.28 -9.28 -10.73
CA GLY A 301 48.55 -9.79 -11.25
C GLY A 301 48.98 -9.00 -12.49
N PRO A 302 50.26 -8.58 -12.62
CA PRO A 302 50.64 -7.35 -13.33
C PRO A 302 51.07 -7.54 -14.79
N ASP A 303 51.15 -6.40 -15.48
CA ASP A 303 51.73 -6.18 -16.80
C ASP A 303 53.19 -6.69 -16.92
N ASP A 304 53.51 -7.35 -18.03
CA ASP A 304 54.81 -7.27 -18.74
C ASP A 304 54.68 -8.03 -20.08
N VAL A 305 54.73 -7.34 -21.24
CA VAL A 305 55.90 -7.07 -22.09
C VAL A 305 56.05 -8.08 -23.25
N ASN A 306 55.72 -7.54 -24.43
CA ASN A 306 56.39 -7.60 -25.74
C ASN A 306 56.47 -8.87 -26.60
N ASN A 307 56.30 -8.55 -27.90
CA ASN A 307 56.93 -9.09 -29.09
C ASN A 307 56.50 -10.49 -29.51
N ASP A 308 56.37 -10.82 -30.78
CA ASP A 308 56.49 -10.12 -32.06
C ASP A 308 55.94 -11.15 -33.09
N ASP A 309 55.67 -10.68 -34.30
CA ASP A 309 55.75 -11.44 -35.55
C ASP A 309 54.65 -12.45 -35.97
N ASP A 310 54.43 -12.38 -37.29
CA ASP A 310 53.81 -13.33 -38.23
C ASP A 310 52.35 -13.00 -38.63
N GLU A 311 52.16 -12.11 -39.62
CA GLU A 311 52.13 -12.40 -41.07
C GLU A 311 50.84 -13.09 -41.55
N ASP A 312 50.09 -12.33 -42.36
CA ASP A 312 49.43 -12.72 -43.61
C ASP A 312 48.76 -14.10 -43.73
N PHE A 313 47.43 -14.11 -43.88
CA PHE A 313 46.84 -14.73 -45.08
C PHE A 313 45.43 -14.23 -45.41
N ILE A 314 45.32 -13.68 -46.62
CA ILE A 314 44.11 -13.38 -47.37
C ILE A 314 43.33 -14.68 -47.64
N HIS A 315 42.00 -14.69 -47.44
CA HIS A 315 41.06 -15.00 -48.53
C HIS A 315 39.60 -14.80 -48.14
N ASP A 316 39.03 -13.71 -48.65
CA ASP A 316 37.69 -13.77 -49.23
C ASP A 316 37.68 -14.79 -50.38
N ARG A 317 36.65 -15.65 -50.40
CA ARG A 317 35.99 -16.14 -51.62
C ARG A 317 34.69 -16.85 -51.26
N ASP A 318 33.59 -16.15 -51.53
CA ASP A 318 32.44 -16.56 -52.33
C ASP A 318 32.21 -18.06 -52.54
N LEU A 319 31.02 -18.52 -52.13
CA LEU A 319 29.93 -18.94 -53.03
C LEU A 319 28.60 -18.98 -52.26
#